data_AF-A0A2J7QVL0-F1
#
_entry.id   AF-A0A2J7QVL0-F1
#
_cell.length_a   1.000
_cell.length_b   1.000
_cell.length_c   1.000
_cell.angle_alpha   90.00
_cell.angle_beta   90.00
_cell.angle_gamma   90.00
#
_symmetry.space_group_name_H-M   'P 1'
#
loop_
_entity.id
_entity.type
_entity.pdbx_description
1 polymer ?
#
loop_
_entity_poly.entity_id
_entity_poly.type
_entity_poly.pdbx_seq_one_letter_code
_entity_poly.pdbx_strand_id
1 'polypeptide(L)'
;MEAIVEEPVVVKIYPGLKETPEFREAIDSRSKTVEDILETLKNGTVLWKVRSLSKWYRRKYILDHKNGTLRYEPSHKPPCYKTSTEILVDDIVDVRKGWKTDTFNKIERTISKKHKKSPGQKHTIDEAVCFSLVHGRNKQSLDLVAPNAEVADVWVRGLRHLITVLSGLQQEERFERWLKLQFQEADIDRNGSLNYEECLTLLKQLNVKLPKPTVKRMFDVLEGW
;
A
#
# COMPACT_ATOMS: atom_id res chain seq x y z
N MET A 1 19.52 -4.41 -50.27
CA MET A 1 20.31 -4.53 -49.03
C MET A 1 19.48 -3.91 -47.93
N GLU A 2 18.78 -4.72 -47.16
CA GLU A 2 18.10 -4.24 -45.95
C GLU A 2 19.18 -3.91 -44.92
N ALA A 3 19.15 -2.67 -44.42
CA ALA A 3 20.01 -2.25 -43.34
C ALA A 3 19.54 -2.95 -42.06
N ILE A 4 20.36 -3.88 -41.55
CA ILE A 4 20.19 -4.42 -40.20
C ILE A 4 20.47 -3.26 -39.24
N VAL A 5 19.41 -2.62 -38.76
CA VAL A 5 19.50 -1.68 -37.64
C VAL A 5 19.69 -2.55 -36.41
N GLU A 6 20.94 -2.74 -35.98
CA GLU A 6 21.21 -3.36 -34.68
C GLU A 6 20.55 -2.49 -33.60
N GLU A 7 19.51 -3.03 -32.95
CA GLU A 7 18.90 -2.37 -31.80
C GLU A 7 19.96 -2.19 -30.71
N PRO A 8 20.03 -1.00 -30.08
CA PRO A 8 21.05 -0.73 -29.08
C PRO A 8 20.88 -1.70 -27.90
N VAL A 9 21.93 -2.47 -27.61
CA VAL A 9 21.97 -3.42 -26.50
C VAL A 9 21.70 -2.68 -25.19
N VAL A 10 20.55 -3.00 -24.58
CA VAL A 10 20.14 -2.44 -23.29
C VAL A 10 20.85 -3.19 -22.17
N VAL A 11 21.74 -2.50 -21.47
CA VAL A 11 22.54 -3.07 -20.38
C VAL A 11 21.87 -2.75 -19.05
N LYS A 12 21.22 -3.74 -18.44
CA LYS A 12 20.65 -3.63 -17.08
C LYS A 12 21.75 -3.27 -16.08
N ILE A 13 21.50 -2.28 -15.22
CA ILE A 13 22.48 -1.79 -14.22
C ILE A 13 22.23 -2.24 -12.78
N TYR A 14 21.19 -3.05 -12.58
CA TYR A 14 20.87 -3.63 -11.29
C TYR A 14 21.49 -5.04 -11.18
N PRO A 15 21.81 -5.52 -9.97
CA PRO A 15 22.36 -6.85 -9.80
C PRO A 15 21.38 -7.91 -10.34
N GLY A 16 21.89 -8.89 -11.08
CA GLY A 16 21.08 -10.02 -11.55
C GLY A 16 20.49 -10.81 -10.38
N LEU A 17 19.18 -11.03 -10.38
CA LEU A 17 18.57 -12.01 -9.48
C LEU A 17 18.91 -13.41 -9.99
N LYS A 18 19.47 -14.26 -9.13
CA LYS A 18 19.56 -15.69 -9.41
C LYS A 18 18.14 -16.24 -9.49
N GLU A 19 17.81 -16.91 -10.59
CA GLU A 19 16.55 -17.64 -10.73
C GLU A 19 16.53 -18.77 -9.71
N THR A 20 15.78 -18.58 -8.63
CA THR A 20 15.46 -19.65 -7.68
C THR A 20 14.09 -20.26 -8.01
N PRO A 21 13.76 -21.45 -7.52
CA PRO A 21 12.43 -22.04 -7.72
C PRO A 21 11.30 -21.08 -7.29
N GLU A 22 11.49 -20.39 -6.16
CA GLU A 22 10.53 -19.40 -5.65
C GLU A 22 10.42 -18.16 -6.55
N PHE A 23 11.52 -17.81 -7.24
CA PHE A 23 11.53 -16.74 -8.23
C PHE A 23 10.70 -17.13 -9.45
N ARG A 24 10.87 -18.35 -9.98
CA ARG A 24 10.12 -18.86 -11.15
C ARG A 24 8.61 -18.98 -10.87
N GLU A 25 8.26 -19.49 -9.70
CA GLU A 25 6.85 -19.58 -9.27
C GLU A 25 6.17 -18.21 -9.20
N ALA A 26 6.90 -17.16 -8.80
CA ALA A 26 6.38 -15.80 -8.81
C ALA A 26 6.16 -15.23 -10.23
N ILE A 27 6.81 -15.77 -11.26
CA ILE A 27 6.68 -15.35 -12.67
C ILE A 27 5.46 -16.00 -13.34
N ASP A 28 5.22 -17.29 -13.09
CA ASP A 28 4.27 -18.10 -13.89
C ASP A 28 2.78 -17.83 -13.61
N SER A 29 2.43 -16.92 -12.69
CA SER A 29 1.02 -16.70 -12.33
C SER A 29 0.30 -15.69 -13.24
N ARG A 30 -0.58 -16.18 -14.11
CA ARG A 30 -1.51 -15.36 -14.92
C ARG A 30 -2.82 -15.13 -14.15
N SER A 31 -3.33 -13.89 -14.15
CA SER A 31 -4.57 -13.40 -13.49
C SER A 31 -4.85 -13.93 -12.08
N LYS A 32 -4.25 -13.27 -11.08
CA LYS A 32 -4.46 -13.53 -9.65
C LYS A 32 -5.71 -12.82 -9.11
N THR A 33 -6.52 -13.54 -8.31
CA THR A 33 -7.57 -12.96 -7.45
C THR A 33 -6.95 -12.11 -6.33
N VAL A 34 -7.76 -11.37 -5.57
CA VAL A 34 -7.24 -10.59 -4.42
C VAL A 34 -6.64 -11.52 -3.37
N GLU A 35 -7.27 -12.66 -3.15
CA GLU A 35 -6.84 -13.72 -2.24
C GLU A 35 -5.47 -14.27 -2.64
N ASP A 36 -5.27 -14.57 -3.92
CA ASP A 36 -3.98 -15.05 -4.45
C ASP A 36 -2.87 -13.99 -4.32
N ILE A 37 -3.22 -12.72 -4.52
CA ILE A 37 -2.29 -11.59 -4.32
C ILE A 37 -1.87 -11.55 -2.86
N LEU A 38 -2.82 -11.58 -1.93
CA LEU A 38 -2.54 -11.55 -0.50
C LEU A 38 -1.71 -12.75 -0.06
N GLU A 39 -1.98 -13.94 -0.59
CA GLU A 39 -1.19 -15.13 -0.31
C GLU A 39 0.24 -15.01 -0.85
N THR A 40 0.41 -14.44 -2.04
CA THR A 40 1.74 -14.13 -2.58
C THR A 40 2.52 -13.20 -1.65
N LEU A 41 1.87 -12.16 -1.12
CA LEU A 41 2.49 -11.22 -0.18
C LEU A 41 2.87 -11.90 1.15
N LYS A 42 2.06 -12.85 1.64
CA LYS A 42 2.34 -13.65 2.86
C LYS A 42 3.47 -14.65 2.68
N ASN A 43 3.55 -15.33 1.53
CA ASN A 43 4.67 -16.23 1.20
C ASN A 43 5.99 -15.45 1.09
N GLY A 44 5.86 -14.20 0.67
CA GLY A 44 6.90 -13.21 0.62
C GLY A 44 7.76 -13.32 -0.63
N THR A 45 8.37 -12.21 -1.00
CA THR A 45 9.12 -12.10 -2.24
C THR A 45 10.46 -11.44 -2.00
N VAL A 46 11.47 -11.93 -2.71
CA VAL A 46 12.79 -11.28 -2.72
C VAL A 46 12.73 -10.06 -3.62
N LEU A 47 13.03 -8.90 -3.03
CA LEU A 47 13.09 -7.62 -3.72
C LEU A 47 14.45 -6.95 -3.46
N TRP A 48 14.77 -5.96 -4.29
CA TRP A 48 15.93 -5.10 -4.07
C TRP A 48 15.52 -3.77 -3.47
N LYS A 49 15.99 -3.49 -2.26
CA LYS A 49 15.92 -2.16 -1.67
C LYS A 49 16.98 -1.27 -2.29
N VAL A 50 16.54 -0.17 -2.89
CA VAL A 50 17.40 0.79 -3.58
C VAL A 50 17.61 2.03 -2.71
N ARG A 51 18.86 2.46 -2.57
CA ARG A 51 19.22 3.70 -1.86
C ARG A 51 20.02 4.67 -2.74
N SER A 52 20.79 4.13 -3.68
CA SER A 52 21.51 4.88 -4.70
C SER A 52 21.93 3.93 -5.83
N LEU A 53 22.53 4.44 -6.90
CA LEU A 53 23.06 3.64 -8.02
C LEU A 53 23.96 2.48 -7.59
N SER A 54 24.76 2.66 -6.54
CA SER A 54 25.71 1.66 -6.04
C SER A 54 25.24 0.93 -4.79
N LYS A 55 24.08 1.29 -4.21
CA LYS A 55 23.60 0.73 -2.93
C LYS A 55 22.25 0.04 -3.10
N TRP A 56 22.34 -1.27 -3.31
CA TRP A 56 21.23 -2.18 -3.52
C TRP A 56 21.29 -3.30 -2.49
N TYR A 57 20.17 -3.62 -1.86
CA TYR A 57 20.11 -4.64 -0.82
C TYR A 57 19.03 -5.66 -1.16
N ARG A 58 19.43 -6.89 -1.45
CA ARG A 58 18.52 -8.03 -1.65
C ARG A 58 17.90 -8.41 -0.32
N ARG A 59 16.58 -8.38 -0.22
CA ARG A 59 15.84 -8.72 1.00
C ARG A 59 14.55 -9.45 0.65
N LYS A 60 14.23 -10.50 1.40
CA LYS A 60 12.88 -11.08 1.38
C LYS A 60 11.93 -10.18 2.17
N TYR A 61 10.84 -9.77 1.53
CA TYR A 61 9.74 -8.99 2.11
C TYR A 61 8.53 -9.90 2.30
N ILE A 62 7.89 -9.85 3.47
CA ILE A 62 6.84 -10.77 3.89
C ILE A 62 5.72 -9.95 4.56
N LEU A 63 4.49 -10.12 4.12
CA LEU A 63 3.32 -9.58 4.80
C LEU A 63 2.92 -10.48 5.98
N ASP A 64 3.00 -9.92 7.19
CA ASP A 64 2.42 -10.51 8.38
C ASP A 64 1.02 -9.93 8.62
N HIS A 65 0.02 -10.63 8.09
CA HIS A 65 -1.38 -10.22 8.21
C HIS A 65 -1.91 -10.27 9.66
N LYS A 66 -1.32 -11.09 10.54
CA LYS A 66 -1.79 -11.20 11.94
C LYS A 66 -1.41 -9.96 12.73
N ASN A 67 -0.20 -9.46 12.48
CA ASN A 67 0.34 -8.28 13.16
C ASN A 67 0.14 -6.99 12.35
N GLY A 68 -0.37 -7.07 11.13
CA GLY A 68 -0.54 -5.93 10.23
C GLY A 68 0.80 -5.28 9.87
N THR A 69 1.87 -6.07 9.71
CA THR A 69 3.22 -5.56 9.41
C THR A 69 3.77 -6.09 8.09
N LEU A 70 4.51 -5.25 7.38
CA LEU A 70 5.41 -5.65 6.31
C LEU A 70 6.81 -5.86 6.90
N ARG A 71 7.25 -7.12 6.97
CA ARG A 71 8.55 -7.51 7.51
C ARG A 71 9.56 -7.75 6.41
N TYR A 72 10.83 -7.48 6.68
CA TYR A 72 11.92 -7.78 5.76
C TYR A 72 13.20 -8.22 6.47
N GLU A 73 14.02 -9.00 5.77
CA GLU A 73 15.27 -9.52 6.33
C GLU A 73 16.16 -8.38 6.90
N PRO A 74 16.77 -8.57 8.08
CA PRO A 74 17.62 -7.57 8.69
C PRO A 74 18.84 -7.24 7.84
N SER A 75 19.42 -6.07 8.11
CA SER A 75 20.77 -5.81 7.61
C SER A 75 21.75 -6.74 8.33
N HIS A 76 22.81 -7.21 7.66
CA HIS A 76 23.96 -7.90 8.30
C HIS A 76 24.78 -6.98 9.23
N LYS A 77 24.13 -6.01 9.90
CA LYS A 77 24.78 -5.09 10.83
C LYS A 77 24.93 -5.77 12.19
N PRO A 78 25.97 -5.42 12.96
CA PRO A 78 26.16 -5.96 14.31
C PRO A 78 24.94 -5.71 15.21
N PRO A 79 24.69 -6.56 16.22
CA PRO A 79 23.52 -6.49 17.10
C PRO A 79 23.32 -5.15 17.83
N CYS A 80 24.38 -4.35 17.97
CA CYS A 80 24.32 -3.03 18.57
C CYS A 80 23.56 -1.98 17.73
N TYR A 81 23.29 -2.26 16.45
CA TYR A 81 22.46 -1.41 15.60
C TYR A 81 21.08 -2.02 15.42
N LYS A 82 20.10 -1.62 16.26
CA LYS A 82 18.68 -1.96 16.04
C LYS A 82 18.21 -1.37 14.71
N THR A 83 18.08 -2.19 13.67
CA THR A 83 17.39 -1.79 12.43
C THR A 83 15.96 -2.29 12.51
N SER A 84 14.97 -1.39 12.54
CA SER A 84 13.58 -1.81 12.39
C SER A 84 13.42 -2.55 11.06
N THR A 85 13.06 -3.82 11.14
CA THR A 85 12.80 -4.72 10.01
C THR A 85 11.32 -4.79 9.65
N GLU A 86 10.50 -3.97 10.30
CA GLU A 86 9.05 -4.03 10.21
C GLU A 86 8.50 -2.64 9.94
N ILE A 87 7.50 -2.57 9.07
CA ILE A 87 6.73 -1.39 8.75
C ILE A 87 5.28 -1.76 9.02
N LEU A 88 4.57 -1.00 9.87
CA LEU A 88 3.13 -1.20 10.04
C LEU A 88 2.45 -0.90 8.71
N VAL A 89 1.53 -1.76 8.27
CA VAL A 89 0.77 -1.52 7.03
C VAL A 89 -0.06 -0.24 7.17
N ASP A 90 -0.56 0.04 8.38
CA ASP A 90 -1.24 1.28 8.75
C ASP A 90 -0.35 2.54 8.61
N ASP A 91 0.97 2.40 8.78
CA ASP A 91 1.91 3.52 8.56
C ASP A 91 2.16 3.78 7.07
N ILE A 92 1.73 2.92 6.16
CA ILE A 92 1.93 3.10 4.71
C ILE A 92 0.90 4.09 4.18
N VAL A 93 1.38 5.26 3.79
CA VAL A 93 0.56 6.36 3.28
C VAL A 93 0.26 6.21 1.80
N ASP A 94 1.23 5.72 1.02
CA ASP A 94 1.11 5.64 -0.43
C ASP A 94 2.03 4.55 -1.00
N VAL A 95 1.59 3.95 -2.11
CA VAL A 95 2.32 2.95 -2.87
C VAL A 95 2.41 3.43 -4.32
N ARG A 96 3.62 3.76 -4.75
CA ARG A 96 3.88 4.39 -6.05
C ARG A 96 4.51 3.39 -7.00
N LYS A 97 3.86 3.12 -8.13
CA LYS A 97 4.45 2.35 -9.23
C LYS A 97 5.41 3.22 -10.04
N GLY A 98 6.54 2.67 -10.45
CA GLY A 98 7.54 3.32 -11.28
C GLY A 98 8.51 4.24 -10.53
N TRP A 99 9.05 5.23 -11.24
CA TRP A 99 10.13 6.12 -10.75
C TRP A 99 9.62 7.39 -10.07
N LYS A 100 8.56 7.28 -9.29
CA LYS A 100 7.87 8.45 -8.73
C LYS A 100 8.47 8.95 -7.42
N THR A 101 9.77 8.73 -7.21
CA THR A 101 10.51 9.11 -6.00
C THR A 101 11.88 9.71 -6.31
N ASP A 102 12.39 10.50 -5.36
CA ASP A 102 13.67 11.21 -5.52
C ASP A 102 14.85 10.28 -5.77
N THR A 103 14.85 9.08 -5.18
CA THR A 103 15.92 8.11 -5.37
C THR A 103 15.97 7.65 -6.82
N PHE A 104 14.83 7.21 -7.38
CA PHE A 104 14.76 6.76 -8.77
C PHE A 104 15.04 7.91 -9.75
N ASN A 105 14.49 9.10 -9.51
CA ASN A 105 14.79 10.29 -10.31
C ASN A 105 16.29 10.66 -10.32
N LYS A 106 17.00 10.53 -9.18
CA LYS A 106 18.45 10.74 -9.12
C LYS A 106 19.22 9.68 -9.91
N ILE A 107 18.78 8.43 -9.82
CA ILE A 107 19.36 7.31 -10.55
C ILE A 107 19.23 7.55 -12.07
N GLU A 108 18.02 7.83 -12.54
CA GLU A 108 17.72 8.13 -13.95
C GLU A 108 18.56 9.30 -14.49
N ARG A 109 18.64 10.41 -13.76
CA ARG A 109 19.44 11.58 -14.16
C ARG A 109 20.91 11.24 -14.32
N THR A 110 21.45 10.41 -13.44
CA THR A 110 22.87 10.05 -13.46
C THR A 110 23.18 9.07 -14.61
N ILE A 111 22.27 8.12 -14.86
CA ILE A 111 22.33 7.22 -16.01
C ILE A 111 22.32 8.03 -17.32
N SER A 112 21.37 8.97 -17.44
CA SER A 112 21.23 9.82 -18.62
C SER A 112 22.50 10.65 -18.88
N LYS A 113 23.14 11.16 -17.83
CA LYS A 113 24.43 11.87 -17.93
C LYS A 113 25.58 10.96 -18.38
N LYS A 114 25.63 9.71 -17.89
CA LYS A 114 26.65 8.74 -18.29
C LYS A 114 26.47 8.32 -19.76
N HIS A 115 25.23 8.15 -20.21
CA HIS A 115 24.89 7.88 -21.61
C HIS A 115 25.35 9.00 -22.55
N LYS A 116 25.13 10.28 -22.19
CA LYS A 116 25.64 11.43 -22.98
C LYS A 116 27.16 11.42 -23.17
N LYS A 117 27.91 10.77 -22.26
CA LYS A 117 29.38 10.63 -22.35
C LYS A 117 29.83 9.38 -23.10
N SER A 118 28.94 8.40 -23.32
CA SER A 118 29.24 7.13 -23.99
C SER A 118 27.97 6.59 -24.67
N PRO A 119 27.67 7.05 -25.90
CA PRO A 119 26.38 6.80 -26.57
C PRO A 119 26.15 5.35 -27.03
N GLY A 120 27.11 4.44 -26.81
CA GLY A 120 27.05 3.04 -27.26
C GLY A 120 26.40 2.05 -26.29
N GLN A 121 26.03 2.44 -25.06
CA GLN A 121 25.40 1.54 -24.08
C GLN A 121 24.21 2.21 -23.38
N LYS A 122 23.00 1.70 -23.65
CA LYS A 122 21.78 2.09 -22.93
C LYS A 122 21.74 1.37 -21.59
N HIS A 123 22.28 2.02 -20.57
CA HIS A 123 22.03 1.62 -19.20
C HIS A 123 20.60 1.99 -18.81
N THR A 124 19.77 1.02 -18.43
CA THR A 124 18.42 1.33 -17.93
C THR A 124 18.05 0.44 -16.75
N ILE A 125 17.19 0.98 -15.90
CA ILE A 125 16.31 0.16 -15.06
C ILE A 125 14.98 0.19 -15.80
N ASP A 126 14.19 -0.88 -15.72
CA ASP A 126 12.83 -0.84 -16.25
C ASP A 126 11.92 -0.20 -15.20
N GLU A 127 11.16 0.83 -15.59
CA GLU A 127 10.20 1.47 -14.70
C GLU A 127 9.11 0.48 -14.25
N ALA A 128 8.75 -0.48 -15.11
CA ALA A 128 7.68 -1.43 -14.84
C ALA A 128 7.99 -2.36 -13.65
N VAL A 129 9.26 -2.60 -13.35
CA VAL A 129 9.71 -3.44 -12.22
C VAL A 129 9.91 -2.65 -10.94
N CYS A 130 9.73 -1.33 -10.97
CA CYS A 130 10.00 -0.44 -9.86
C CYS A 130 8.73 -0.04 -9.12
N PHE A 131 8.83 0.08 -7.81
CA PHE A 131 7.80 0.71 -6.98
C PHE A 131 8.37 1.23 -5.67
N SER A 132 7.63 2.08 -4.98
CA SER A 132 8.05 2.66 -3.71
C SER A 132 6.91 2.69 -2.71
N LEU A 133 7.26 2.46 -1.44
CA LEU A 133 6.35 2.62 -0.30
C LEU A 133 6.68 3.93 0.40
N VAL A 134 5.69 4.80 0.56
CA VAL A 134 5.81 6.01 1.37
C VAL A 134 5.17 5.72 2.71
N HIS A 135 5.95 5.77 3.79
CA HIS A 135 5.47 5.34 5.11
C HIS A 135 5.94 6.24 6.26
N GLY A 136 5.19 6.19 7.36
CA GLY A 136 5.42 6.93 8.58
C GLY A 136 5.17 8.43 8.46
N ARG A 137 5.19 9.11 9.61
CA ARG A 137 4.90 10.56 9.71
C ARG A 137 5.82 11.45 8.86
N ASN A 138 7.08 11.04 8.72
CA ASN A 138 8.09 11.78 7.95
C ASN A 138 8.05 11.45 6.44
N LYS A 139 7.04 10.69 5.97
CA LYS A 139 6.86 10.27 4.57
C LYS A 139 8.14 9.66 3.98
N GLN A 140 8.74 8.72 4.72
CA GLN A 140 9.95 8.05 4.28
C GLN A 140 9.65 7.17 3.07
N SER A 141 10.51 7.24 2.05
CA SER A 141 10.42 6.37 0.87
C SER A 141 11.26 5.11 1.04
N LEU A 142 10.62 3.96 0.88
CA LEU A 142 11.26 2.67 0.65
C LEU A 142 11.15 2.33 -0.83
N ASP A 143 12.24 2.53 -1.56
CA ASP A 143 12.31 2.27 -3.01
C ASP A 143 12.72 0.83 -3.28
N LEU A 144 11.93 0.12 -4.09
CA LEU A 144 12.02 -1.31 -4.33
C LEU A 144 12.06 -1.64 -5.83
N VAL A 145 12.86 -2.65 -6.18
CA VAL A 145 12.91 -3.23 -7.52
C VAL A 145 12.56 -4.71 -7.44
N ALA A 146 11.55 -5.09 -8.20
CA ALA A 146 11.05 -6.44 -8.33
C ALA A 146 11.83 -7.25 -9.38
N PRO A 147 11.73 -8.59 -9.32
CA PRO A 147 12.08 -9.52 -10.39
C PRO A 147 11.66 -9.10 -11.81
N ASN A 148 10.39 -8.72 -11.95
CA ASN A 148 9.70 -8.46 -13.20
C ASN A 148 8.50 -7.52 -12.94
N ALA A 149 7.80 -7.15 -14.00
CA ALA A 149 6.72 -6.18 -13.92
C ALA A 149 5.48 -6.76 -13.23
N GLU A 150 5.26 -8.06 -13.38
CA GLU A 150 4.15 -8.81 -12.83
C GLU A 150 4.23 -8.83 -11.29
N VAL A 151 5.40 -9.15 -10.74
CA VAL A 151 5.65 -9.14 -9.30
C VAL A 151 5.51 -7.73 -8.74
N ALA A 152 6.06 -6.71 -9.43
CA ALA A 152 5.87 -5.32 -9.01
C ALA A 152 4.37 -4.95 -8.96
N ASP A 153 3.59 -5.36 -9.96
CA ASP A 153 2.16 -5.09 -10.02
C ASP A 153 1.38 -5.79 -8.90
N VAL A 154 1.68 -7.05 -8.62
CA VAL A 154 1.09 -7.83 -7.52
C VAL A 154 1.34 -7.14 -6.18
N TRP A 155 2.59 -6.72 -5.92
CA TRP A 155 2.94 -6.00 -4.69
C TRP A 155 2.22 -4.66 -4.57
N VAL A 156 2.20 -3.87 -5.65
CA VAL A 156 1.52 -2.58 -5.67
C VAL A 156 0.02 -2.73 -5.43
N ARG A 157 -0.64 -3.67 -6.12
CA ARG A 157 -2.07 -3.93 -5.98
C ARG A 157 -2.42 -4.45 -4.59
N GLY A 158 -1.68 -5.43 -4.08
CA GLY A 158 -1.91 -6.02 -2.77
C GLY A 158 -1.80 -4.99 -1.65
N LEU A 159 -0.73 -4.18 -1.65
CA LEU A 159 -0.54 -3.16 -0.63
C LEU A 159 -1.58 -2.03 -0.72
N ARG A 160 -1.93 -1.57 -1.92
CA ARG A 160 -3.01 -0.56 -2.08
C ARG A 160 -4.36 -1.08 -1.61
N HIS A 161 -4.67 -2.34 -1.90
CA HIS A 161 -5.88 -2.97 -1.43
C HIS A 161 -5.92 -2.99 0.10
N LEU A 162 -4.84 -3.43 0.76
CA LEU A 162 -4.72 -3.44 2.22
C LEU A 162 -4.90 -2.05 2.82
N ILE A 163 -4.25 -1.02 2.27
CA ILE A 163 -4.40 0.36 2.74
C ILE A 163 -5.86 0.82 2.63
N THR A 164 -6.52 0.51 1.52
CA THR A 164 -7.92 0.88 1.29
C THR A 164 -8.85 0.20 2.29
N VAL A 165 -8.68 -1.11 2.51
CA VAL A 165 -9.47 -1.88 3.48
C VAL A 165 -9.28 -1.34 4.89
N LEU A 166 -8.03 -1.13 5.32
CA LEU A 166 -7.73 -0.61 6.66
C LEU A 166 -8.30 0.81 6.85
N SER A 167 -8.18 1.67 5.84
CA SER A 167 -8.75 3.02 5.88
C SER A 167 -10.27 3.00 5.99
N GLY A 168 -10.93 2.08 5.28
CA GLY A 168 -12.38 1.88 5.34
C GLY A 168 -12.84 1.42 6.73
N LEU A 169 -12.16 0.42 7.31
CA LEU A 169 -12.45 -0.07 8.65
C LEU A 169 -12.29 1.04 9.71
N GLN A 170 -11.21 1.82 9.63
CA GLN A 170 -11.02 2.96 10.55
C GLN A 170 -12.09 4.04 10.38
N GLN A 171 -12.58 4.27 9.17
CA GLN A 171 -13.65 5.22 8.91
C GLN A 171 -14.98 4.73 9.50
N GLU A 172 -15.28 3.45 9.35
CA GLU A 172 -16.47 2.80 9.92
C GLU A 172 -16.45 2.87 11.45
N GLU A 173 -15.35 2.48 12.10
CA GLU A 173 -15.21 2.58 13.57
C GLU A 173 -15.37 4.02 14.09
N ARG A 174 -14.83 5.00 13.36
CA ARG A 174 -14.98 6.43 13.70
C ARG A 174 -16.43 6.87 13.56
N PHE A 175 -17.10 6.45 12.49
CA PHE A 175 -18.51 6.75 12.26
C PHE A 175 -19.39 6.14 13.34
N GLU A 176 -19.19 4.87 13.69
CA GLU A 176 -19.91 4.21 14.77
C GLU A 176 -19.70 4.91 16.12
N ARG A 177 -18.46 5.29 16.43
CA ARG A 177 -18.15 6.02 17.66
C ARG A 177 -18.85 7.37 17.70
N TRP A 178 -18.80 8.12 16.60
CA TRP A 178 -19.50 9.39 16.48
C TRP A 178 -21.01 9.22 16.64
N LEU A 179 -21.61 8.22 15.99
CA LEU A 179 -23.05 7.95 16.09
C LEU A 179 -23.47 7.56 17.52
N LYS A 180 -22.66 6.74 18.21
CA LYS A 180 -22.87 6.41 19.63
C LYS A 180 -22.84 7.66 20.51
N LEU A 181 -21.93 8.59 20.27
CA LEU A 181 -21.88 9.85 21.02
C LEU A 181 -23.12 10.71 20.75
N GLN A 182 -23.57 10.82 19.50
CA GLN A 182 -24.80 11.56 19.20
C GLN A 182 -26.03 10.92 19.86
N PHE A 183 -26.12 9.59 19.84
CA PHE A 183 -27.19 8.87 20.55
C PHE A 183 -27.16 9.16 22.06
N GLN A 184 -25.99 9.06 22.70
CA GLN A 184 -25.82 9.33 24.13
C GLN A 184 -26.11 10.78 24.52
N GLU A 185 -25.84 11.74 23.62
CA GLU A 185 -26.20 13.14 23.82
C GLU A 185 -27.70 13.41 23.68
N ALA A 186 -28.40 12.60 22.87
CA ALA A 186 -29.84 12.68 22.69
C ALA A 186 -30.64 11.93 23.77
N ASP A 187 -30.07 10.88 24.37
CA ASP A 187 -30.62 10.12 25.50
C ASP A 187 -30.47 10.92 26.80
N ILE A 188 -31.45 11.81 27.08
CA ILE A 188 -31.38 12.77 28.18
C ILE A 188 -31.53 12.06 29.51
N ASP A 189 -32.45 11.10 29.60
CA ASP A 189 -32.73 10.35 30.82
C ASP A 189 -31.75 9.19 31.05
N ARG A 190 -30.91 8.86 30.06
CA ARG A 190 -29.88 7.81 30.08
C ARG A 190 -30.45 6.41 30.30
N ASN A 191 -31.67 6.18 29.84
CA ASN A 191 -32.32 4.87 29.96
C ASN A 191 -31.82 3.86 28.89
N GLY A 192 -30.97 4.30 27.95
CA GLY A 192 -30.43 3.48 26.86
C GLY A 192 -31.32 3.38 25.63
N SER A 193 -32.43 4.09 25.61
CA SER A 193 -33.43 4.20 24.53
C SER A 193 -33.79 5.66 24.31
N LEU A 194 -34.35 5.99 23.14
CA LEU A 194 -34.78 7.37 22.85
C LEU A 194 -36.29 7.43 22.78
N ASN A 195 -36.88 8.31 23.58
CA ASN A 195 -38.28 8.67 23.41
C ASN A 195 -38.48 9.54 22.14
N TYR A 196 -39.73 9.81 21.78
CA TYR A 196 -40.03 10.55 20.55
C TYR A 196 -39.39 11.95 20.49
N GLU A 197 -39.31 12.68 21.60
CA GLU A 197 -38.68 14.01 21.64
C GLU A 197 -37.16 13.93 21.53
N GLU A 198 -36.55 12.93 22.16
CA GLU A 198 -35.12 12.63 22.07
C GLU A 198 -34.74 12.19 20.65
N CYS A 199 -35.58 11.38 19.99
CA CYS A 199 -35.43 11.04 18.57
C CYS A 199 -35.45 12.28 17.67
N LEU A 200 -36.35 13.23 17.91
CA LEU A 200 -36.37 14.49 17.17
C LEU A 200 -35.10 15.32 17.40
N THR A 201 -34.52 15.25 18.60
CA THR A 201 -33.27 15.91 18.96
C THR A 201 -32.08 15.27 18.23
N LEU A 202 -32.00 13.94 18.23
CA LEU A 202 -30.98 13.20 17.48
C LEU A 202 -31.05 13.51 15.98
N LEU A 203 -32.24 13.48 15.37
CA LEU A 203 -32.36 13.77 13.93
C LEU A 203 -31.86 15.18 13.56
N LYS A 204 -32.08 16.16 14.45
CA LYS A 204 -31.51 17.50 14.27
C LYS A 204 -29.99 17.51 14.39
N GLN A 205 -29.43 16.81 15.38
CA GLN A 205 -27.97 16.67 15.56
C GLN A 205 -27.30 16.02 14.34
N LEU A 206 -27.95 15.00 13.76
CA LEU A 206 -27.53 14.32 12.54
C LEU A 206 -27.78 15.15 11.26
N ASN A 207 -28.34 16.36 11.38
CA ASN A 207 -28.73 17.23 10.27
C ASN A 207 -29.71 16.57 9.27
N VAL A 208 -30.55 15.66 9.77
CA VAL A 208 -31.58 14.97 8.99
C VAL A 208 -32.87 15.81 9.01
N LYS A 209 -33.29 16.25 7.82
CA LYS A 209 -34.51 17.05 7.65
C LYS A 209 -35.69 16.16 7.24
N LEU A 210 -36.43 15.68 8.22
CA LEU A 210 -37.67 14.93 7.99
C LEU A 210 -38.88 15.67 8.56
N PRO A 211 -40.03 15.69 7.87
CA PRO A 211 -41.27 16.24 8.42
C PRO A 211 -41.67 15.47 9.69
N LYS A 212 -42.08 16.17 10.75
CA LYS A 212 -42.54 15.56 12.01
C LYS A 212 -43.60 14.45 11.81
N PRO A 213 -44.60 14.57 10.90
CA PRO A 213 -45.55 13.49 10.67
C PRO A 213 -44.91 12.21 10.12
N THR A 214 -43.83 12.34 9.35
CA THR A 214 -43.07 11.19 8.85
C THR A 214 -42.26 10.54 9.96
N VAL A 215 -41.59 11.34 10.79
CA VAL A 215 -40.83 10.83 11.95
C VAL A 215 -41.76 10.11 12.93
N LYS A 216 -42.94 10.68 13.22
CA LYS A 216 -43.92 10.07 14.12
C LYS A 216 -44.40 8.72 13.61
N ARG A 217 -44.75 8.62 12.32
CA ARG A 217 -45.10 7.33 11.69
C ARG A 217 -43.97 6.31 11.79
N MET A 218 -42.72 6.71 11.54
CA MET A 218 -41.57 5.79 11.64
C MET A 218 -41.34 5.33 13.08
N PHE A 219 -41.50 6.21 14.06
CA PHE A 219 -41.38 5.90 15.48
C PHE A 219 -42.48 4.92 15.95
N ASP A 220 -43.73 5.19 15.59
CA ASP A 220 -44.88 4.37 16.02
C ASP A 220 -44.86 2.97 15.37
N VAL A 221 -44.23 2.80 14.20
CA VAL A 221 -44.03 1.48 13.57
C VAL A 221 -43.00 0.63 14.34
N LEU A 222 -42.03 1.27 15.00
CA LEU A 222 -40.96 0.58 15.75
C LEU A 222 -41.38 0.21 17.18
N GLU A 223 -42.26 0.99 17.80
CA GLU A 223 -42.86 0.72 19.13
C GLU A 223 -43.93 -0.40 19.10
N GLY A 224 -44.30 -0.89 17.91
CA GLY A 224 -45.36 -1.87 17.71
C GLY A 224 -44.94 -3.35 17.78
N TRP A 225 -43.71 -3.65 18.22
CA TRP A 225 -43.15 -5.01 18.34
C TRP A 225 -42.73 -5.34 19.76
#